data_AF-A0A7Y3UCF0-F1
#
_entry.id   AF-A0A7Y3UCF0-F1
#
_cell.length_a   1.000
_cell.length_b   1.000
_cell.length_c   1.000
_cell.angle_alpha   90.00
_cell.angle_beta   90.00
_cell.angle_gamma   90.00
#
_symmetry.space_group_name_H-M   'P 1'
#
loop_
_entity.id
_entity.type
_entity.pdbx_description
1 polymer ?
#
loop_
_entity_poly.entity_id
_entity_poly.type
_entity_poly.pdbx_seq_one_letter_code
_entity_poly.pdbx_strand_id
1 'polypeptide(L)'
;MKFEELPEQAQDELRHIVLLPLMDAHSRISGLSQRISRLSPRVLGELALEVLADLLETKDGRARLADEDPDSMHNLATHAARLGRSDLEERLLKVFVQSKPRNVDLHADLLQFYHGKRWRPDLCEEHWQAMNHDDIPKEVREQYWRYWVYGAIYHAKVKRDLTTARQLLIDGLERVNGSEKAQVLGAFERVMIDYSPSPQYVEVVEQIEKYIKSGARRGYTLACKLAELLQEQAFVQEGGKETPEGRRLLQRALGWLSIAESSFTNDGNHPIKDIYRPRINILMGLGDYREAIDYMLALYESDREEVLLDSNLKAQFVLACQREGELDLWRKYFGKEHEQEAEQDGAQQQSPSKEQQEQQTDKPDPGRSKPDRQVPVPQVVHPRRNITQY
;
A
#
# COMPACT_ATOMS: atom_id res chain seq x y z
N MET A 1 -14.05 8.86 -27.63
CA MET A 1 -13.81 10.03 -28.49
C MET A 1 -12.60 9.69 -29.32
N LYS A 2 -12.66 9.89 -30.64
CA LYS A 2 -11.54 9.63 -31.55
C LYS A 2 -10.76 10.91 -31.82
N PHE A 3 -9.51 10.78 -32.28
CA PHE A 3 -8.67 11.94 -32.61
C PHE A 3 -9.34 12.88 -33.63
N GLU A 4 -10.02 12.31 -34.63
CA GLU A 4 -10.72 13.06 -35.67
C GLU A 4 -11.94 13.83 -35.17
N GLU A 5 -12.45 13.48 -33.97
CA GLU A 5 -13.58 14.14 -33.32
C GLU A 5 -13.15 15.37 -32.51
N LEU A 6 -11.85 15.65 -32.39
CA LEU A 6 -11.32 16.80 -31.67
C LEU A 6 -11.41 18.09 -32.50
N PRO A 7 -11.51 19.27 -31.85
CA PRO A 7 -11.33 20.55 -32.55
C PRO A 7 -9.97 20.61 -33.26
N GLU A 8 -9.92 21.22 -34.45
CA GLU A 8 -8.71 21.33 -35.29
C GLU A 8 -7.50 21.86 -34.52
N GLN A 9 -7.70 22.89 -33.69
CA GLN A 9 -6.64 23.45 -32.83
C GLN A 9 -6.05 22.41 -31.85
N ALA A 10 -6.88 21.52 -31.30
CA ALA A 10 -6.42 20.45 -30.42
C ALA A 10 -5.72 19.33 -31.21
N GLN A 11 -6.17 19.04 -32.42
CA GLN A 11 -5.49 18.10 -33.32
C GLN A 11 -4.08 18.59 -33.68
N ASP A 12 -3.93 19.88 -34.00
CA ASP A 12 -2.64 20.49 -34.32
C ASP A 12 -1.69 20.51 -33.13
N GLU A 13 -2.20 20.84 -31.94
CA GLU A 13 -1.41 20.81 -30.71
C GLU A 13 -0.91 19.38 -30.40
N LEU A 14 -1.78 18.37 -30.53
CA LEU A 14 -1.42 16.97 -30.35
C LEU A 14 -0.38 16.52 -31.40
N ARG A 15 -0.55 16.89 -32.67
CA ARG A 15 0.43 16.61 -33.73
C ARG A 15 1.79 17.21 -33.43
N HIS A 16 1.83 18.43 -32.88
CA HIS A 16 3.09 19.05 -32.47
C HIS A 16 3.73 18.31 -31.29
N ILE A 17 2.92 17.92 -30.29
CA ILE A 17 3.41 17.21 -29.09
C ILE A 17 4.08 15.88 -29.46
N VAL A 18 3.48 15.10 -30.36
CA VAL A 18 4.04 13.78 -30.74
C VAL A 18 5.33 13.87 -31.56
N LEU A 19 5.68 15.05 -32.06
CA LEU A 19 6.94 15.32 -32.77
C LEU A 19 8.08 15.79 -31.85
N LEU A 20 7.79 16.07 -30.58
CA LEU A 20 8.81 16.44 -29.60
C LEU A 20 9.66 15.23 -29.18
N PRO A 21 10.86 15.47 -28.60
CA PRO A 21 11.58 14.46 -27.81
C PRO A 21 10.68 13.86 -26.74
N LEU A 22 10.89 12.59 -26.36
CA LEU A 22 9.94 11.88 -25.49
C LEU A 22 9.78 12.53 -24.10
N MET A 23 10.84 13.08 -23.50
CA MET A 23 10.72 13.86 -22.25
C MET A 23 9.79 15.06 -22.41
N ASP A 24 9.94 15.80 -23.51
CA ASP A 24 9.17 17.01 -23.77
C ASP A 24 7.71 16.66 -24.10
N ALA A 25 7.51 15.60 -24.87
CA ALA A 25 6.19 15.04 -25.14
C ALA A 25 5.51 14.63 -23.82
N HIS A 26 6.19 13.86 -22.97
CA HIS A 26 5.68 13.46 -21.65
C HIS A 26 5.30 14.66 -20.76
N SER A 27 6.17 15.68 -20.72
CA SER A 27 5.92 16.92 -19.97
C SER A 27 4.70 17.68 -20.48
N ARG A 28 4.58 17.81 -21.81
CA ARG A 28 3.43 18.48 -22.45
C ARG A 28 2.14 17.71 -22.27
N ILE A 29 2.15 16.39 -22.41
CA ILE A 29 0.99 15.53 -22.16
C ILE A 29 0.52 15.66 -20.71
N SER A 30 1.45 15.69 -19.76
CA SER A 30 1.15 15.94 -18.34
C SER A 30 0.50 17.32 -18.13
N GLY A 31 0.99 18.34 -18.84
CA GLY A 31 0.50 19.72 -18.76
C GLY A 31 -0.78 20.04 -19.56
N LEU A 32 -1.17 19.20 -20.54
CA LEU A 32 -2.42 19.37 -21.32
C LEU A 32 -3.66 19.41 -20.42
N SER A 33 -3.53 18.84 -19.23
CA SER A 33 -4.53 18.81 -18.18
C SER A 33 -5.05 20.18 -17.71
N GLN A 34 -4.45 21.30 -18.13
CA GLN A 34 -4.79 22.62 -17.59
C GLN A 34 -5.35 23.62 -18.62
N ARG A 35 -5.32 23.32 -19.94
CA ARG A 35 -5.44 24.36 -20.97
C ARG A 35 -6.67 24.31 -21.87
N ILE A 36 -7.33 23.16 -22.00
CA ILE A 36 -8.48 23.01 -22.91
C ILE A 36 -9.76 22.85 -22.08
N SER A 37 -10.51 23.94 -21.95
CA SER A 37 -11.65 24.11 -21.04
C SER A 37 -12.91 23.31 -21.39
N ARG A 38 -12.93 22.57 -22.51
CA ARG A 38 -14.12 21.81 -22.98
C ARG A 38 -13.95 20.29 -22.91
N LEU A 39 -12.77 19.79 -22.61
CA LEU A 39 -12.50 18.35 -22.51
C LEU A 39 -11.86 18.04 -21.16
N SER A 40 -12.16 16.86 -20.61
CA SER A 40 -11.49 16.41 -19.41
C SER A 40 -9.98 16.32 -19.69
N PRO A 41 -9.14 16.93 -18.84
CA PRO A 41 -7.68 16.77 -18.81
C PRO A 41 -7.17 15.36 -19.15
N ARG A 42 -7.84 14.38 -18.55
CA ARG A 42 -7.54 12.97 -18.71
C ARG A 42 -7.76 12.47 -20.13
N VAL A 43 -8.86 12.88 -20.78
CA VAL A 43 -9.22 12.43 -22.14
C VAL A 43 -8.19 12.92 -23.17
N LEU A 44 -7.69 14.14 -22.99
CA LEU A 44 -6.65 14.69 -23.86
C LEU A 44 -5.30 13.99 -23.69
N GLY A 45 -4.93 13.68 -22.44
CA GLY A 45 -3.73 12.90 -22.16
C GLY A 45 -3.78 11.49 -22.75
N GLU A 46 -4.93 10.82 -22.63
CA GLU A 46 -5.16 9.49 -23.22
C GLU A 46 -5.06 9.52 -24.75
N LEU A 47 -5.71 10.49 -25.41
CA LEU A 47 -5.64 10.64 -26.87
C LEU A 47 -4.23 10.98 -27.36
N ALA A 48 -3.50 11.83 -26.63
CA ALA A 48 -2.12 12.16 -26.97
C ALA A 48 -1.21 10.93 -26.94
N LEU A 49 -1.34 10.11 -25.90
CA LEU A 49 -0.58 8.85 -25.79
C LEU A 49 -0.98 7.84 -26.86
N GLU A 50 -2.25 7.78 -27.23
CA GLU A 50 -2.75 6.87 -28.26
C GLU A 50 -2.16 7.24 -29.63
N VAL A 51 -2.22 8.51 -30.02
CA VAL A 51 -1.61 9.01 -31.26
C VAL A 51 -0.10 8.80 -31.25
N LEU A 52 0.56 9.04 -30.11
CA LEU A 52 2.00 8.82 -29.97
C LEU A 52 2.36 7.34 -30.10
N ALA A 53 1.62 6.43 -29.45
CA ALA A 53 1.84 5.00 -29.55
C ALA A 53 1.67 4.51 -30.99
N ASP A 54 0.59 4.93 -31.68
CA ASP A 54 0.35 4.61 -33.09
C ASP A 54 1.49 5.10 -33.98
N LEU A 55 1.96 6.33 -33.77
CA LEU A 55 3.11 6.88 -34.49
C LEU A 55 4.36 6.06 -34.24
N LEU A 56 4.67 5.74 -32.98
CA LEU A 56 5.86 5.00 -32.59
C LEU A 56 5.86 3.54 -33.04
N GLU A 57 4.72 2.96 -33.40
CA GLU A 57 4.65 1.62 -34.00
C GLU A 57 5.00 1.63 -35.51
N THR A 58 4.89 2.78 -36.17
CA THR A 58 5.31 2.94 -37.57
C THR A 58 6.83 2.82 -37.73
N LYS A 59 7.30 2.54 -38.95
CA LYS A 59 8.74 2.45 -39.24
C LYS A 59 9.46 3.78 -38.94
N ASP A 60 8.86 4.89 -39.33
CA ASP A 60 9.46 6.22 -39.19
C ASP A 60 9.43 6.68 -37.73
N GLY A 61 8.36 6.37 -36.98
CA GLY A 61 8.29 6.60 -35.54
C GLY A 61 9.32 5.79 -34.77
N ARG A 62 9.53 4.51 -35.11
CA ARG A 62 10.57 3.68 -34.48
C ARG A 62 11.97 4.19 -34.73
N ALA A 63 12.25 4.73 -35.92
CA ALA A 63 13.56 5.31 -36.23
C ALA A 63 13.91 6.46 -35.28
N ARG A 64 12.92 7.24 -34.82
CA ARG A 64 13.13 8.34 -33.87
C ARG A 64 13.58 7.86 -32.48
N LEU A 65 13.21 6.65 -32.07
CA LEU A 65 13.60 6.09 -30.76
C LEU A 65 15.10 5.78 -30.66
N ALA A 66 15.83 5.79 -31.77
CA ALA A 66 17.27 5.54 -31.77
C ALA A 66 18.03 6.56 -30.90
N ASP A 67 17.59 7.81 -30.89
CA ASP A 67 18.24 8.92 -30.17
C ASP A 67 17.61 9.21 -28.81
N GLU A 68 16.50 8.55 -28.48
CA GLU A 68 15.79 8.71 -27.21
C GLU A 68 16.47 7.90 -26.10
N ASP A 69 16.45 8.45 -24.89
CA ASP A 69 16.98 7.80 -23.70
C ASP A 69 15.94 6.86 -23.04
N PRO A 70 16.39 5.78 -22.38
CA PRO A 70 15.50 4.83 -21.72
C PRO A 70 14.63 5.43 -20.60
N ASP A 71 15.09 6.48 -19.89
CA ASP A 71 14.33 7.08 -18.80
C ASP A 71 13.10 7.82 -19.35
N SER A 72 13.24 8.51 -20.49
CA SER A 72 12.13 9.10 -21.23
C SER A 72 11.08 8.07 -21.62
N MET A 73 11.53 6.92 -22.13
CA MET A 73 10.68 5.80 -22.52
C MET A 73 9.92 5.24 -21.30
N HIS A 74 10.62 5.00 -20.18
CA HIS A 74 10.04 4.57 -18.91
C HIS A 74 8.97 5.56 -18.41
N ASN A 75 9.29 6.85 -18.41
CA ASN A 75 8.39 7.90 -17.94
C ASN A 75 7.10 7.94 -18.76
N LEU A 76 7.21 7.79 -20.08
CA LEU A 76 6.05 7.80 -20.97
C LEU A 76 5.17 6.55 -20.77
N ALA A 77 5.76 5.36 -20.64
CA ALA A 77 5.01 4.15 -20.30
C ALA A 77 4.33 4.25 -18.92
N THR A 78 5.02 4.80 -17.93
CA THR A 78 4.46 5.05 -16.59
C THR A 78 3.33 6.08 -16.62
N HIS A 79 3.35 7.03 -17.55
CA HIS A 79 2.23 7.96 -17.74
C HIS A 79 0.98 7.20 -18.21
N ALA A 80 1.10 6.31 -19.18
CA ALA A 80 -0.01 5.46 -19.63
C ALA A 80 -0.60 4.66 -18.44
N ALA A 81 0.27 4.11 -17.59
CA ALA A 81 -0.14 3.43 -16.35
C ALA A 81 -0.96 4.34 -15.42
N ARG A 82 -0.51 5.59 -15.19
CA ARG A 82 -1.20 6.56 -14.32
C ARG A 82 -2.59 6.95 -14.84
N LEU A 83 -2.79 6.92 -16.16
CA LEU A 83 -4.10 7.14 -16.77
C LEU A 83 -5.00 5.88 -16.75
N GLY A 84 -4.48 4.75 -16.25
CA GLY A 84 -5.18 3.46 -16.23
C GLY A 84 -5.23 2.77 -17.60
N ARG A 85 -4.41 3.21 -18.56
CA ARG A 85 -4.34 2.65 -19.92
C ARG A 85 -3.26 1.58 -20.01
N SER A 86 -3.54 0.43 -19.40
CA SER A 86 -2.64 -0.74 -19.43
C SER A 86 -2.39 -1.28 -20.83
N ASP A 87 -3.34 -1.07 -21.75
CA ASP A 87 -3.20 -1.38 -23.18
C ASP A 87 -2.11 -0.52 -23.84
N LEU A 88 -2.10 0.79 -23.58
CA LEU A 88 -1.09 1.71 -24.11
C LEU A 88 0.26 1.51 -23.44
N GLU A 89 0.28 1.25 -22.13
CA GLU A 89 1.52 0.91 -21.41
C GLU A 89 2.20 -0.31 -22.03
N GLU A 90 1.47 -1.40 -22.27
CA GLU A 90 2.01 -2.62 -22.91
C GLU A 90 2.56 -2.33 -24.32
N ARG A 91 1.80 -1.59 -25.14
CA ARG A 91 2.20 -1.22 -26.51
C ARG A 91 3.49 -0.40 -26.53
N LEU A 92 3.55 0.64 -25.71
CA LEU A 92 4.72 1.52 -25.60
C LEU A 92 5.95 0.74 -25.15
N LEU A 93 5.83 -0.05 -24.06
CA LEU A 93 6.93 -0.86 -23.55
C LEU A 93 7.47 -1.86 -24.59
N LYS A 94 6.59 -2.51 -25.36
CA LYS A 94 7.02 -3.41 -26.46
C LYS A 94 7.80 -2.67 -27.53
N VAL A 95 7.34 -1.51 -27.96
CA VAL A 95 8.03 -0.69 -28.96
C VAL A 95 9.39 -0.22 -28.43
N PHE A 96 9.47 0.20 -27.18
CA PHE A 96 10.72 0.64 -26.56
C PHE A 96 11.75 -0.48 -26.46
N VAL A 97 11.35 -1.66 -25.99
CA VAL A 97 12.23 -2.83 -25.94
C VAL A 97 12.68 -3.26 -27.34
N GLN A 98 11.81 -3.22 -28.34
CA GLN A 98 12.23 -3.47 -29.73
C GLN A 98 13.26 -2.46 -30.24
N SER A 99 13.16 -1.19 -29.84
CA SER A 99 14.11 -0.14 -30.22
C SER A 99 15.45 -0.23 -29.48
N LYS A 100 15.44 -0.73 -28.24
CA LYS A 100 16.62 -0.86 -27.36
C LYS A 100 16.68 -2.28 -26.77
N PRO A 101 16.91 -3.32 -27.59
CA PRO A 101 16.75 -4.73 -27.19
C PRO A 101 17.79 -5.24 -26.18
N ARG A 102 18.79 -4.42 -25.86
CA ARG A 102 19.82 -4.73 -24.85
C ARG A 102 19.68 -3.88 -23.59
N ASN A 103 18.63 -3.04 -23.51
CA ASN A 103 18.43 -2.19 -22.34
C ASN A 103 17.74 -2.98 -21.21
N VAL A 104 18.45 -3.17 -20.12
CA VAL A 104 18.00 -3.97 -18.98
C VAL A 104 16.81 -3.34 -18.27
N ASP A 105 16.79 -2.00 -18.11
CA ASP A 105 15.74 -1.31 -17.37
C ASP A 105 14.37 -1.43 -18.07
N LEU A 106 14.33 -1.27 -19.40
CA LEU A 106 13.11 -1.42 -20.20
C LEU A 106 12.59 -2.86 -20.22
N HIS A 107 13.50 -3.85 -20.25
CA HIS A 107 13.11 -5.25 -20.09
C HIS A 107 12.58 -5.53 -18.67
N ALA A 108 13.14 -4.89 -17.65
CA ALA A 108 12.67 -5.02 -16.27
C ALA A 108 11.26 -4.40 -16.11
N ASP A 109 10.96 -3.29 -16.79
CA ASP A 109 9.61 -2.71 -16.82
C ASP A 109 8.59 -3.65 -17.48
N LEU A 110 8.92 -4.26 -18.61
CA LEU A 110 8.05 -5.28 -19.23
C LEU A 110 7.87 -6.50 -18.32
N LEU A 111 8.95 -6.95 -17.68
CA LEU A 111 8.91 -8.04 -16.72
C LEU A 111 7.92 -7.71 -15.58
N GLN A 112 8.04 -6.51 -15.00
CA GLN A 112 7.13 -6.00 -13.98
C GLN A 112 5.68 -5.95 -14.48
N PHE A 113 5.46 -5.42 -15.67
CA PHE A 113 4.14 -5.32 -16.28
C PHE A 113 3.49 -6.70 -16.41
N TYR A 114 4.23 -7.71 -16.88
CA TYR A 114 3.69 -9.04 -17.10
C TYR A 114 3.44 -9.83 -15.82
N HIS A 115 4.31 -9.78 -14.80
CA HIS A 115 4.01 -10.47 -13.54
C HIS A 115 3.11 -9.63 -12.60
N GLY A 116 2.94 -8.34 -12.86
CA GLY A 116 2.18 -7.40 -12.03
C GLY A 116 0.76 -7.16 -12.52
N LYS A 117 0.58 -6.78 -13.79
CA LYS A 117 -0.69 -6.25 -14.34
C LYS A 117 -1.38 -7.22 -15.30
N ARG A 118 -0.64 -7.77 -16.27
CA ARG A 118 -1.24 -8.57 -17.36
C ARG A 118 -1.26 -10.08 -17.12
N TRP A 119 -0.44 -10.55 -16.19
CA TRP A 119 -0.15 -11.96 -15.91
C TRP A 119 0.21 -12.77 -17.15
N ARG A 120 1.46 -12.65 -17.61
CA ARG A 120 2.03 -13.39 -18.76
C ARG A 120 3.34 -14.10 -18.40
N PRO A 121 3.29 -15.24 -17.68
CA PRO A 121 4.47 -15.98 -17.24
C PRO A 121 5.44 -16.38 -18.36
N ASP A 122 4.90 -16.66 -19.54
CA ASP A 122 5.64 -16.99 -20.76
C ASP A 122 6.57 -15.84 -21.19
N LEU A 123 6.03 -14.63 -21.22
CA LEU A 123 6.78 -13.42 -21.60
C LEU A 123 7.70 -12.92 -20.48
N CYS A 124 7.41 -13.27 -19.22
CA CYS A 124 8.34 -13.00 -18.12
C CYS A 124 9.67 -13.75 -18.30
N GLU A 125 9.64 -15.03 -18.71
CA GLU A 125 10.86 -15.79 -18.96
C GLU A 125 11.66 -15.19 -20.13
N GLU A 126 10.99 -14.84 -21.21
CA GLU A 126 11.62 -14.20 -22.38
C GLU A 126 12.42 -12.95 -21.98
N HIS A 127 11.81 -12.04 -21.22
CA HIS A 127 12.48 -10.81 -20.81
C HIS A 127 13.53 -11.01 -19.71
N TRP A 128 13.33 -11.98 -18.81
CA TRP A 128 14.37 -12.37 -17.86
C TRP A 128 15.62 -12.91 -18.58
N GLN A 129 15.44 -13.75 -19.61
CA GLN A 129 16.53 -14.25 -20.45
C GLN A 129 17.19 -13.12 -21.24
N ALA A 130 16.41 -12.20 -21.80
CA ALA A 130 16.94 -11.06 -22.55
C ALA A 130 17.87 -10.18 -21.70
N MET A 131 17.50 -9.87 -20.44
CA MET A 131 18.36 -9.12 -19.50
C MET A 131 19.63 -9.89 -19.10
N ASN A 132 19.59 -11.22 -19.19
CA ASN A 132 20.68 -12.11 -18.80
C ASN A 132 21.52 -12.63 -19.98
N HIS A 133 21.25 -12.16 -21.20
CA HIS A 133 21.96 -12.58 -22.41
C HIS A 133 23.47 -12.32 -22.31
N ASP A 134 24.29 -13.21 -22.85
CA ASP A 134 25.77 -13.19 -22.71
C ASP A 134 26.41 -11.92 -23.29
N ASP A 135 25.76 -11.29 -24.27
CA ASP A 135 26.19 -10.02 -24.86
C ASP A 135 26.04 -8.80 -23.92
N ILE A 136 25.33 -8.93 -22.80
CA ILE A 136 25.16 -7.88 -21.80
C ILE A 136 26.09 -8.19 -20.63
N PRO A 137 27.18 -7.43 -20.44
CA PRO A 137 28.11 -7.66 -19.33
C PRO A 137 27.38 -7.63 -17.99
N LYS A 138 27.82 -8.48 -17.07
CA LYS A 138 27.21 -8.62 -15.74
C LYS A 138 27.17 -7.28 -15.00
N GLU A 139 28.23 -6.50 -15.09
CA GLU A 139 28.38 -5.19 -14.47
C GLU A 139 27.36 -4.17 -15.00
N VAL A 140 26.94 -4.31 -16.27
CA VAL A 140 25.97 -3.42 -16.91
C VAL A 140 24.55 -3.75 -16.47
N ARG A 141 24.17 -5.02 -16.31
CA ARG A 141 22.82 -5.37 -15.83
C ARG A 141 22.66 -5.14 -14.33
N GLU A 142 23.72 -5.37 -13.56
CA GLU A 142 23.69 -5.30 -12.10
C GLU A 142 23.66 -3.88 -11.51
N GLN A 143 23.88 -2.85 -12.33
CA GLN A 143 23.75 -1.47 -11.89
C GLN A 143 22.29 -1.02 -11.69
N TYR A 144 21.33 -1.72 -12.32
CA TYR A 144 19.92 -1.33 -12.29
C TYR A 144 19.21 -1.98 -11.09
N TRP A 145 18.67 -1.18 -10.17
CA TRP A 145 17.89 -1.71 -9.06
C TRP A 145 16.64 -2.50 -9.52
N ARG A 146 16.04 -2.11 -10.65
CA ARG A 146 14.88 -2.80 -11.24
C ARG A 146 15.20 -4.24 -11.63
N TYR A 147 16.41 -4.50 -12.12
CA TYR A 147 16.88 -5.85 -12.43
C TYR A 147 16.78 -6.76 -11.19
N TRP A 148 17.29 -6.28 -10.04
CA TRP A 148 17.26 -7.03 -8.79
C TRP A 148 15.84 -7.21 -8.25
N VAL A 149 15.05 -6.14 -8.22
CA VAL A 149 13.70 -6.15 -7.63
C VAL A 149 12.72 -6.96 -8.47
N TYR A 150 12.62 -6.66 -9.77
CA TYR A 150 11.66 -7.34 -10.64
C TYR A 150 12.12 -8.75 -10.98
N GLY A 151 13.44 -8.99 -11.02
CA GLY A 151 14.00 -10.34 -11.06
C GLY A 151 13.59 -11.17 -9.85
N ALA A 152 13.77 -10.65 -8.63
CA ALA A 152 13.39 -11.37 -7.42
C ALA A 152 11.88 -11.67 -7.37
N ILE A 153 11.05 -10.68 -7.70
CA ILE A 153 9.59 -10.87 -7.76
C ILE A 153 9.22 -11.92 -8.81
N TYR A 154 9.86 -11.88 -9.98
CA TYR A 154 9.67 -12.88 -11.02
C TYR A 154 9.96 -14.29 -10.51
N HIS A 155 11.14 -14.51 -9.91
CA HIS A 155 11.51 -15.83 -9.38
C HIS A 155 10.56 -16.29 -8.28
N ALA A 156 10.18 -15.41 -7.35
CA ALA A 156 9.26 -15.74 -6.27
C ALA A 156 7.84 -16.05 -6.76
N LYS A 157 7.27 -15.16 -7.57
CA LYS A 157 5.86 -15.19 -7.96
C LYS A 157 5.59 -16.14 -9.12
N VAL A 158 6.46 -16.14 -10.13
CA VAL A 158 6.26 -16.88 -11.38
C VAL A 158 6.96 -18.24 -11.33
N LYS A 159 8.25 -18.27 -10.98
CA LYS A 159 9.00 -19.54 -10.90
C LYS A 159 8.75 -20.34 -9.63
N ARG A 160 8.21 -19.69 -8.58
CA ARG A 160 8.09 -20.26 -7.23
C ARG A 160 9.45 -20.67 -6.64
N ASP A 161 10.51 -19.96 -7.03
CA ASP A 161 11.88 -20.13 -6.56
C ASP A 161 12.24 -18.99 -5.59
N LEU A 162 11.94 -19.21 -4.31
CA LEU A 162 12.26 -18.24 -3.26
C LEU A 162 13.74 -18.17 -2.95
N THR A 163 14.50 -19.24 -3.21
CA THR A 163 15.94 -19.28 -2.94
C THR A 163 16.66 -18.31 -3.88
N THR A 164 16.39 -18.41 -5.18
CA THR A 164 16.94 -17.47 -6.16
C THR A 164 16.41 -16.05 -5.94
N ALA A 165 15.11 -15.90 -5.65
CA ALA A 165 14.54 -14.58 -5.37
C ALA A 165 15.22 -13.88 -4.19
N ARG A 166 15.43 -14.61 -3.08
CA ARG A 166 16.14 -14.13 -1.90
C ARG A 166 17.57 -13.72 -2.25
N GLN A 167 18.30 -14.58 -2.98
CA GLN A 167 19.68 -14.29 -3.34
C GLN A 167 19.80 -13.02 -4.20
N LEU A 168 18.89 -12.83 -5.17
CA LEU A 168 18.84 -11.62 -5.98
C LEU A 168 18.65 -10.35 -5.14
N LEU A 169 17.83 -10.40 -4.08
CA LEU A 169 17.65 -9.25 -3.20
C LEU A 169 18.89 -8.98 -2.34
N ILE A 170 19.53 -10.02 -1.82
CA ILE A 170 20.78 -9.89 -1.04
C ILE A 170 21.88 -9.29 -1.92
N ASP A 171 22.11 -9.86 -3.10
CA ASP A 171 23.09 -9.37 -4.07
C ASP A 171 22.77 -7.93 -4.50
N GLY A 172 21.49 -7.62 -4.71
CA GLY A 172 21.01 -6.29 -5.02
C GLY A 172 21.41 -5.26 -3.96
N LEU A 173 21.28 -5.58 -2.66
CA LEU A 173 21.69 -4.67 -1.58
C LEU A 173 23.21 -4.39 -1.55
N GLU A 174 24.02 -5.29 -2.07
CA GLU A 174 25.48 -5.12 -2.18
C GLU A 174 25.86 -4.29 -3.41
N ARG A 175 25.09 -4.40 -4.49
CA ARG A 175 25.44 -3.86 -5.82
C ARG A 175 24.86 -2.49 -6.12
N VAL A 176 23.65 -2.18 -5.65
CA VAL A 176 22.97 -0.92 -5.97
C VAL A 176 23.43 0.25 -5.11
N ASN A 177 23.31 1.45 -5.66
CA ASN A 177 23.67 2.69 -4.99
C ASN A 177 22.75 2.99 -3.80
N GLY A 178 23.25 3.75 -2.83
CA GLY A 178 22.60 3.96 -1.53
C GLY A 178 21.16 4.49 -1.58
N SER A 179 20.80 5.31 -2.56
CA SER A 179 19.44 5.84 -2.75
C SER A 179 18.44 4.78 -3.23
N GLU A 180 18.91 3.77 -3.95
CA GLU A 180 18.09 2.74 -4.58
C GLU A 180 17.96 1.48 -3.71
N LYS A 181 18.83 1.31 -2.71
CA LYS A 181 18.73 0.22 -1.72
C LYS A 181 17.36 0.16 -1.03
N ALA A 182 16.70 1.31 -0.86
CA ALA A 182 15.35 1.36 -0.33
C ALA A 182 14.33 0.61 -1.21
N GLN A 183 14.52 0.60 -2.54
CA GLN A 183 13.66 -0.15 -3.46
C GLN A 183 13.86 -1.67 -3.30
N VAL A 184 15.11 -2.10 -3.14
CA VAL A 184 15.45 -3.50 -2.88
C VAL A 184 14.88 -3.97 -1.54
N LEU A 185 15.01 -3.15 -0.49
CA LEU A 185 14.41 -3.44 0.83
C LEU A 185 12.90 -3.55 0.77
N GLY A 186 12.22 -2.66 0.05
CA GLY A 186 10.78 -2.74 -0.16
C GLY A 186 10.34 -4.02 -0.90
N ALA A 187 11.25 -4.67 -1.64
CA ALA A 187 10.96 -5.93 -2.30
C ALA A 187 11.11 -7.16 -1.39
N PHE A 188 11.88 -7.07 -0.30
CA PHE A 188 12.01 -8.18 0.67
C PHE A 188 10.67 -8.58 1.25
N GLU A 189 9.84 -7.63 1.67
CA GLU A 189 8.49 -7.91 2.17
C GLU A 189 7.66 -8.69 1.13
N ARG A 190 7.55 -8.16 -0.09
CA ARG A 190 6.76 -8.80 -1.16
C ARG A 190 7.24 -10.23 -1.45
N VAL A 191 8.55 -10.44 -1.51
CA VAL A 191 9.12 -11.75 -1.84
C VAL A 191 9.00 -12.73 -0.68
N MET A 192 9.37 -12.30 0.52
CA MET A 192 9.58 -13.17 1.67
C MET A 192 8.32 -13.34 2.54
N ILE A 193 7.35 -12.44 2.42
CA ILE A 193 6.07 -12.49 3.14
C ILE A 193 4.94 -12.81 2.16
N ASP A 194 4.70 -11.98 1.15
CA ASP A 194 3.50 -12.13 0.30
C ASP A 194 3.58 -13.33 -0.66
N TYR A 195 4.76 -13.59 -1.24
CA TYR A 195 4.96 -14.68 -2.20
C TYR A 195 5.51 -15.96 -1.56
N SER A 196 5.88 -15.92 -0.29
CA SER A 196 6.36 -17.09 0.44
C SER A 196 5.20 -17.96 0.91
N PRO A 197 5.25 -19.31 0.77
CA PRO A 197 4.21 -20.19 1.31
C PRO A 197 4.17 -20.15 2.84
N SER A 198 5.28 -19.77 3.47
CA SER A 198 5.38 -19.48 4.89
C SER A 198 6.06 -18.11 5.06
N PRO A 199 5.37 -17.09 5.58
CA PRO A 199 5.96 -15.76 5.78
C PRO A 199 7.28 -15.80 6.56
N GLN A 200 8.33 -15.20 6.02
CA GLN A 200 9.69 -15.21 6.58
C GLN A 200 10.01 -13.86 7.25
N TYR A 201 9.21 -13.49 8.24
CA TYR A 201 9.33 -12.20 8.96
C TYR A 201 10.73 -11.93 9.52
N VAL A 202 11.36 -12.95 10.13
CA VAL A 202 12.68 -12.81 10.77
C VAL A 202 13.71 -12.24 9.81
N GLU A 203 13.76 -12.80 8.59
CA GLU A 203 14.73 -12.36 7.59
C GLU A 203 14.46 -10.93 7.11
N VAL A 204 13.20 -10.58 6.83
CA VAL A 204 12.83 -9.23 6.41
C VAL A 204 13.22 -8.20 7.48
N VAL A 205 12.90 -8.51 8.74
CA VAL A 205 13.26 -7.67 9.90
C VAL A 205 14.77 -7.49 10.01
N GLU A 206 15.55 -8.57 9.92
CA GLU A 206 17.01 -8.50 10.02
C GLU A 206 17.65 -7.62 8.93
N GLN A 207 17.18 -7.72 7.68
CA GLN A 207 17.72 -6.91 6.58
C GLN A 207 17.39 -5.43 6.72
N ILE A 208 16.15 -5.10 7.08
CA ILE A 208 15.74 -3.71 7.29
C ILE A 208 16.50 -3.13 8.51
N GLU A 209 16.60 -3.87 9.61
CA GLU A 209 17.31 -3.46 10.82
C GLU A 209 18.80 -3.18 10.53
N LYS A 210 19.48 -4.06 9.79
CA LYS A 210 20.87 -3.86 9.36
C LYS A 210 21.03 -2.57 8.55
N TYR A 211 20.07 -2.27 7.66
CA TYR A 211 20.14 -1.08 6.83
C TYR A 211 19.90 0.21 7.63
N ILE A 212 18.92 0.24 8.55
CA ILE A 212 18.72 1.41 9.42
C ILE A 212 19.98 1.69 10.23
N LYS A 213 20.59 0.66 10.84
CA LYS A 213 21.84 0.77 11.61
C LYS A 213 23.03 1.29 10.80
N SER A 214 22.99 1.18 9.47
CA SER A 214 24.04 1.71 8.58
C SER A 214 23.89 3.20 8.28
N GLY A 215 22.89 3.89 8.86
CA GLY A 215 22.70 5.33 8.71
C GLY A 215 21.80 5.73 7.53
N ALA A 216 20.74 4.96 7.28
CA ALA A 216 19.83 5.19 6.17
C ALA A 216 19.14 6.58 6.22
N ARG A 217 19.10 7.30 5.09
CA ARG A 217 18.44 8.61 4.93
C ARG A 217 16.91 8.60 5.16
N ARG A 218 16.28 7.43 5.37
CA ARG A 218 14.85 7.24 5.66
C ARG A 218 14.61 6.41 6.92
N GLY A 219 15.44 6.61 7.96
CA GLY A 219 15.35 5.88 9.22
C GLY A 219 13.94 5.88 9.83
N TYR A 220 13.23 7.01 9.75
CA TYR A 220 11.83 7.13 10.21
C TYR A 220 10.88 6.11 9.57
N THR A 221 10.76 6.12 8.23
CA THR A 221 9.79 5.26 7.51
C THR A 221 10.13 3.79 7.68
N LEU A 222 11.42 3.46 7.69
CA LEU A 222 11.89 2.09 7.89
C LEU A 222 11.67 1.61 9.32
N ALA A 223 11.80 2.49 10.32
CA ALA A 223 11.52 2.15 11.71
C ALA A 223 10.02 1.91 11.95
N CYS A 224 9.14 2.73 11.35
CA CYS A 224 7.69 2.46 11.35
C CYS A 224 7.39 1.11 10.70
N LYS A 225 8.03 0.81 9.56
CA LYS A 225 7.84 -0.46 8.87
C LYS A 225 8.34 -1.67 9.68
N LEU A 226 9.46 -1.54 10.38
CA LEU A 226 9.95 -2.58 11.28
C LEU A 226 8.96 -2.86 12.43
N ALA A 227 8.39 -1.81 13.00
CA ALA A 227 7.39 -1.96 14.06
C ALA A 227 6.15 -2.71 13.56
N GLU A 228 5.66 -2.37 12.36
CA GLU A 228 4.54 -3.07 11.72
C GLU A 228 4.87 -4.56 11.51
N LEU A 229 6.03 -4.88 10.92
CA LEU A 229 6.44 -6.27 10.65
C LEU A 229 6.59 -7.11 11.93
N LEU A 230 7.14 -6.51 12.99
CA LEU A 230 7.27 -7.18 14.30
C LEU A 230 5.91 -7.42 14.95
N GLN A 231 4.98 -6.46 14.81
CA GLN A 231 3.61 -6.60 15.28
C GLN A 231 2.87 -7.71 14.52
N GLU A 232 2.97 -7.75 13.18
CA GLU A 232 2.39 -8.83 12.38
C GLU A 232 2.99 -10.19 12.76
N GLN A 233 4.32 -10.27 12.93
CA GLN A 233 4.99 -11.49 13.35
C GLN A 233 4.49 -12.00 14.71
N ALA A 234 4.27 -11.08 15.67
CA ALA A 234 3.69 -11.42 16.96
C ALA A 234 2.31 -12.07 16.78
N PHE A 235 1.42 -11.46 16.00
CA PHE A 235 0.08 -12.00 15.76
C PHE A 235 0.06 -13.37 15.07
N VAL A 236 0.94 -13.58 14.08
CA VAL A 236 1.03 -14.86 13.36
C VAL A 236 1.50 -15.99 14.28
N GLN A 237 2.48 -15.73 15.16
CA GLN A 237 2.97 -16.73 16.11
C GLN A 237 1.96 -17.05 17.22
N GLU A 238 1.09 -16.09 17.55
CA GLU A 238 0.16 -16.22 18.67
C GLU A 238 -1.09 -17.04 18.35
N GLY A 239 -1.54 -17.10 17.08
CA GLY A 239 -2.83 -17.71 16.75
C GLY A 239 -3.99 -17.19 17.62
N GLY A 240 -3.85 -15.97 18.15
CA GLY A 240 -4.78 -15.33 19.10
C GLY A 240 -4.52 -15.60 20.61
N LYS A 241 -3.40 -16.19 21.01
CA LYS A 241 -3.01 -16.37 22.42
C LYS A 241 -1.69 -15.67 22.74
N GLU A 242 -1.67 -14.86 23.80
CA GLU A 242 -0.45 -14.19 24.25
C GLU A 242 0.68 -15.19 24.54
N THR A 243 1.83 -15.02 23.89
CA THR A 243 3.03 -15.80 24.16
C THR A 243 4.15 -14.90 24.68
N PRO A 244 5.11 -15.43 25.47
CA PRO A 244 6.28 -14.66 25.88
C PRO A 244 7.09 -14.10 24.70
N GLU A 245 7.12 -14.82 23.57
CA GLU A 245 7.84 -14.38 22.38
C GLU A 245 7.07 -13.29 21.62
N GLY A 246 5.74 -13.42 21.49
CA GLY A 246 4.88 -12.36 20.94
C GLY A 246 5.02 -11.05 21.72
N ARG A 247 4.99 -11.12 23.06
CA ARG A 247 5.26 -9.95 23.92
C ARG A 247 6.65 -9.33 23.67
N ARG A 248 7.70 -10.14 23.48
CA ARG A 248 9.05 -9.62 23.14
C ARG A 248 9.09 -8.92 21.79
N LEU A 249 8.41 -9.46 20.77
CA LEU A 249 8.32 -8.84 19.45
C LEU A 249 7.59 -7.49 19.52
N LEU A 250 6.49 -7.42 20.27
CA LEU A 250 5.76 -6.17 20.51
C LEU A 250 6.60 -5.13 21.27
N GLN A 251 7.38 -5.54 22.27
CA GLN A 251 8.32 -4.65 22.96
C GLN A 251 9.41 -4.14 22.02
N ARG A 252 9.95 -4.99 21.13
CA ARG A 252 10.89 -4.55 20.08
C ARG A 252 10.23 -3.55 19.13
N ALA A 253 8.97 -3.76 18.75
CA ALA A 253 8.21 -2.85 17.90
C ALA A 253 8.08 -1.45 18.55
N LEU A 254 7.78 -1.38 19.85
CA LEU A 254 7.77 -0.11 20.60
C LEU A 254 9.11 0.61 20.53
N GLY A 255 10.22 -0.11 20.68
CA GLY A 255 11.57 0.45 20.56
C GLY A 255 11.82 1.10 19.18
N TRP A 256 11.37 0.47 18.10
CA TRP A 256 11.45 1.04 16.75
C TRP A 256 10.56 2.27 16.57
N LEU A 257 9.35 2.25 17.13
CA LEU A 257 8.48 3.44 17.12
C LEU A 257 9.14 4.61 17.87
N SER A 258 9.92 4.35 18.93
CA SER A 258 10.63 5.41 19.66
C SER A 258 11.77 6.01 18.84
N ILE A 259 12.46 5.18 18.07
CA ILE A 259 13.45 5.65 17.08
C ILE A 259 12.76 6.50 16.01
N ALA A 260 11.61 6.05 15.49
CA ALA A 260 10.83 6.79 14.51
C ALA A 260 10.41 8.17 15.06
N GLU A 261 9.82 8.22 16.25
CA GLU A 261 9.41 9.47 16.91
C GLU A 261 10.59 10.42 17.14
N SER A 262 11.73 9.92 17.63
CA SER A 262 12.92 10.76 17.84
C SER A 262 13.49 11.34 16.54
N SER A 263 13.18 10.73 15.40
CA SER A 263 13.61 11.16 14.07
C SER A 263 12.55 11.95 13.32
N PHE A 264 11.40 12.21 13.94
CA PHE A 264 10.26 12.88 13.32
C PHE A 264 10.50 14.41 13.23
N THR A 265 10.19 15.00 12.06
CA THR A 265 10.50 16.41 11.76
C THR A 265 9.28 17.29 11.45
N ASN A 266 8.08 16.91 11.91
CA ASN A 266 6.82 17.63 11.60
C ASN A 266 6.54 17.78 10.09
N ASP A 267 7.06 16.87 9.25
CA ASP A 267 6.74 16.83 7.82
C ASP A 267 5.30 16.33 7.62
N GLY A 268 4.48 17.11 6.90
CA GLY A 268 3.10 16.76 6.58
C GLY A 268 2.96 15.49 5.74
N ASN A 269 4.02 15.01 5.10
CA ASN A 269 4.05 13.74 4.38
C ASN A 269 4.25 12.51 5.29
N HIS A 270 4.55 12.73 6.57
CA HIS A 270 4.89 11.69 7.55
C HIS A 270 4.13 11.95 8.87
N PRO A 271 2.79 11.94 8.86
CA PRO A 271 2.01 12.41 10.00
C PRO A 271 2.32 11.61 11.27
N ILE A 272 2.38 12.30 12.41
CA ILE A 272 2.73 11.68 13.71
C ILE A 272 1.82 10.49 14.08
N LYS A 273 0.60 10.48 13.54
CA LYS A 273 -0.35 9.36 13.67
C LYS A 273 0.18 8.02 13.18
N ASP A 274 1.07 8.02 12.18
CA ASP A 274 1.70 6.79 11.66
C ASP A 274 2.62 6.14 12.70
N ILE A 275 3.02 6.88 13.74
CA ILE A 275 3.71 6.35 14.92
C ILE A 275 2.72 6.07 16.05
N TYR A 276 1.87 7.06 16.38
CA TYR A 276 1.05 6.99 17.59
C TYR A 276 -0.02 5.92 17.49
N ARG A 277 -0.67 5.75 16.33
CA ARG A 277 -1.73 4.76 16.16
C ARG A 277 -1.19 3.33 16.32
N PRO A 278 -0.08 2.90 15.67
CA PRO A 278 0.53 1.61 15.95
C PRO A 278 1.00 1.46 17.40
N ARG A 279 1.61 2.50 17.99
CA ARG A 279 2.07 2.46 19.39
C ARG A 279 0.91 2.19 20.34
N ILE A 280 -0.18 2.93 20.21
CA ILE A 280 -1.40 2.74 21.00
C ILE A 280 -1.88 1.29 20.88
N ASN A 281 -1.98 0.75 19.66
CA ASN A 281 -2.43 -0.63 19.45
C ASN A 281 -1.52 -1.66 20.15
N ILE A 282 -0.21 -1.45 20.11
CA ILE A 282 0.76 -2.35 20.77
C ILE A 282 0.65 -2.25 22.30
N LEU A 283 0.59 -1.03 22.85
CA LEU A 283 0.45 -0.82 24.30
C LEU A 283 -0.85 -1.42 24.84
N MET A 284 -1.97 -1.23 24.12
CA MET A 284 -3.25 -1.87 24.43
C MET A 284 -3.13 -3.40 24.43
N GLY A 285 -2.42 -3.97 23.46
CA GLY A 285 -2.18 -5.42 23.37
C GLY A 285 -1.27 -5.96 24.48
N LEU A 286 -0.33 -5.16 24.98
CA LEU A 286 0.54 -5.52 26.10
C LEU A 286 -0.12 -5.31 27.47
N GLY A 287 -1.26 -4.62 27.52
CA GLY A 287 -1.98 -4.24 28.73
C GLY A 287 -1.39 -3.02 29.44
N ASP A 288 -0.57 -2.22 28.75
CA ASP A 288 0.02 -0.99 29.28
C ASP A 288 -0.92 0.20 29.02
N TYR A 289 -2.08 0.15 29.67
CA TYR A 289 -3.20 1.05 29.38
C TYR A 289 -2.89 2.50 29.76
N ARG A 290 -2.07 2.72 30.78
CA ARG A 290 -1.71 4.08 31.20
C ARG A 290 -0.93 4.81 30.11
N GLU A 291 0.13 4.19 29.59
CA GLU A 291 0.92 4.78 28.52
C GLU A 291 0.09 4.88 27.23
N ALA A 292 -0.79 3.91 26.97
CA ALA A 292 -1.72 3.99 25.83
C ALA A 292 -2.62 5.23 25.92
N ILE A 293 -3.19 5.54 27.09
CA ILE A 293 -4.00 6.75 27.34
C ILE A 293 -3.19 8.01 27.02
N ASP A 294 -1.95 8.10 27.48
CA ASP A 294 -1.10 9.28 27.26
C ASP A 294 -0.88 9.53 25.76
N TYR A 295 -0.60 8.48 24.96
CA TYR A 295 -0.49 8.62 23.50
C TYR A 295 -1.82 8.89 22.80
N MET A 296 -2.95 8.37 23.28
CA MET A 296 -4.26 8.71 22.72
C MET A 296 -4.60 10.19 22.93
N LEU A 297 -4.24 10.75 24.08
CA LEU A 297 -4.41 12.18 24.36
C LEU A 297 -3.47 13.03 23.49
N ALA A 298 -2.21 12.65 23.35
CA ALA A 298 -1.27 13.34 22.46
C ALA A 298 -1.72 13.30 20.99
N LEU A 299 -2.29 12.16 20.54
CA LEU A 299 -2.88 12.05 19.20
C LEU A 299 -4.11 12.95 19.05
N TYR A 300 -4.99 13.02 20.05
CA TYR A 300 -6.15 13.92 20.05
C TYR A 300 -5.75 15.40 19.98
N GLU A 301 -4.66 15.79 20.64
CA GLU A 301 -4.14 17.16 20.60
C GLU A 301 -3.52 17.53 19.24
N SER A 302 -2.98 16.55 18.52
CA SER A 302 -2.35 16.76 17.21
C SER A 302 -3.34 16.68 16.04
N ASP A 303 -4.30 15.75 16.07
CA ASP A 303 -5.32 15.59 15.02
C ASP A 303 -6.69 15.25 15.61
N ARG A 304 -7.37 16.28 16.11
CA ARG A 304 -8.65 16.13 16.80
C ARG A 304 -9.75 15.54 15.92
N GLU A 305 -9.86 16.01 14.68
CA GLU A 305 -10.95 15.60 13.78
C GLU A 305 -10.84 14.11 13.42
N GLU A 306 -9.63 13.64 13.12
CA GLU A 306 -9.41 12.23 12.80
C GLU A 306 -9.72 11.32 14.01
N VAL A 307 -9.28 11.70 15.21
CA VAL A 307 -9.55 10.94 16.44
C VAL A 307 -11.05 10.87 16.77
N LEU A 308 -11.80 11.95 16.52
CA LEU A 308 -13.25 11.97 16.70
C LEU A 308 -14.00 11.12 15.67
N LEU A 309 -13.41 10.83 14.50
CA LEU A 309 -14.01 9.96 13.49
C LEU A 309 -13.59 8.49 13.64
N ASP A 310 -12.49 8.18 14.34
CA ASP A 310 -12.02 6.81 14.58
C ASP A 310 -12.78 6.13 15.73
N SER A 311 -13.85 5.41 15.40
CA SER A 311 -14.66 4.64 16.36
C SER A 311 -13.87 3.56 17.11
N ASN A 312 -12.83 2.99 16.49
CA ASN A 312 -11.99 1.97 17.12
C ASN A 312 -11.10 2.61 18.19
N LEU A 313 -10.50 3.76 17.88
CA LEU A 313 -9.71 4.53 18.85
C LEU A 313 -10.56 4.96 20.05
N LYS A 314 -11.80 5.43 19.81
CA LYS A 314 -12.76 5.71 20.88
C LYS A 314 -12.99 4.50 21.79
N ALA A 315 -13.28 3.33 21.20
CA ALA A 315 -13.51 2.11 21.96
C ALA A 315 -12.29 1.69 22.78
N GLN A 316 -11.09 1.79 22.20
CA GLN A 316 -9.83 1.52 22.90
C GLN A 316 -9.60 2.50 24.07
N PHE A 317 -9.90 3.79 23.89
CA PHE A 317 -9.74 4.78 24.95
C PHE A 317 -10.67 4.53 26.13
N VAL A 318 -11.94 4.20 25.84
CA VAL A 318 -12.92 3.82 26.88
C VAL A 318 -12.43 2.60 27.64
N LEU A 319 -11.97 1.56 26.93
CA LEU A 319 -11.44 0.35 27.55
C LEU A 319 -10.22 0.64 28.43
N ALA A 320 -9.26 1.42 27.93
CA ALA A 320 -8.05 1.78 28.67
C ALA A 320 -8.41 2.55 29.95
N CYS A 321 -9.28 3.56 29.85
CA CYS A 321 -9.75 4.33 31.01
C CYS A 321 -10.47 3.45 32.03
N GLN A 322 -11.28 2.47 31.59
CA GLN A 322 -11.93 1.52 32.50
C GLN A 322 -10.93 0.63 33.23
N ARG A 323 -9.87 0.19 32.55
CA ARG A 323 -8.83 -0.66 33.14
C ARG A 323 -7.96 0.08 34.16
N GLU A 324 -7.70 1.37 33.92
CA GLU A 324 -6.93 2.24 34.83
C GLU A 324 -7.78 2.92 35.91
N GLY A 325 -9.11 2.80 35.85
CA GLY A 325 -10.02 3.44 36.81
C GLY A 325 -10.31 4.93 36.55
N GLU A 326 -9.92 5.46 35.38
CA GLU A 326 -10.05 6.86 34.97
C GLU A 326 -11.39 7.13 34.24
N LEU A 327 -12.52 6.75 34.86
CA LEU A 327 -13.83 6.72 34.18
C LEU A 327 -14.35 8.10 33.72
N ASP A 328 -13.92 9.18 34.36
CA ASP A 328 -14.34 10.55 33.99
C ASP A 328 -13.51 11.12 32.84
N LEU A 329 -12.33 10.54 32.59
CA LEU A 329 -11.40 11.04 31.57
C LEU A 329 -11.99 10.87 30.17
N TRP A 330 -12.50 9.70 29.81
CA TRP A 330 -13.05 9.49 28.47
C TRP A 330 -14.31 10.34 28.21
N ARG A 331 -15.13 10.58 29.24
CA ARG A 331 -16.32 11.44 29.14
C ARG A 331 -15.95 12.89 28.83
N LYS A 332 -14.85 13.39 29.42
CA LYS A 332 -14.36 14.74 29.14
C LYS A 332 -14.03 14.96 27.66
N TYR A 333 -13.49 13.95 26.98
CA TYR A 333 -13.01 14.07 25.59
C TYR A 333 -14.05 13.62 24.55
N PHE A 334 -14.90 12.64 24.88
CA PHE A 334 -15.84 12.02 23.92
C PHE A 334 -17.31 12.09 24.35
N GLY A 335 -17.63 12.53 25.56
CA GLY A 335 -18.97 12.44 26.15
C GLY A 335 -20.02 13.42 25.59
N LYS A 336 -19.66 14.35 24.70
CA LYS A 336 -20.60 15.38 24.21
C LYS A 336 -21.48 14.96 23.02
N GLU A 337 -21.32 13.75 22.48
CA GLU A 337 -22.14 13.29 21.34
C GLU A 337 -23.42 12.55 21.74
N HIS A 338 -23.55 12.05 22.99
CA HIS A 338 -24.75 11.31 23.41
C HIS A 338 -25.80 12.12 24.18
N GLU A 339 -25.49 13.33 24.66
CA GLU A 339 -26.51 14.17 25.33
C GLU A 339 -27.48 14.80 24.33
N GLN A 340 -27.06 15.06 23.08
CA GLN A 340 -27.94 15.64 22.05
C GLN A 340 -28.89 14.63 21.40
N GLU A 341 -28.51 13.36 21.27
CA GLU A 341 -29.42 12.30 20.79
C GLU A 341 -30.46 11.92 21.85
N ALA A 342 -30.08 11.89 23.13
CA ALA A 342 -31.00 11.61 24.23
C ALA A 342 -32.02 12.73 24.48
N GLU A 343 -31.67 14.00 24.23
CA GLU A 343 -32.60 15.12 24.30
C GLU A 343 -33.58 15.16 23.11
N GLN A 344 -33.18 14.70 21.92
CA GLN A 344 -34.08 14.60 20.76
C GLN A 344 -35.08 13.44 20.88
N ASP A 345 -34.65 12.29 21.42
CA ASP A 345 -35.54 11.15 21.67
C ASP A 345 -36.45 11.35 22.91
N GLY A 346 -35.96 12.08 23.93
CA GLY A 346 -36.74 12.43 25.11
C GLY A 346 -37.84 13.48 24.86
N ALA A 347 -37.65 14.37 23.88
CA ALA A 347 -38.62 15.40 23.51
C ALA A 347 -39.80 14.86 22.68
N GLN A 348 -39.68 13.67 22.06
CA GLN A 348 -40.77 13.04 21.29
C GLN A 348 -41.67 12.12 22.12
N GLN A 349 -41.36 11.84 23.40
CA GLN A 349 -42.10 10.86 24.21
C GLN A 349 -42.90 11.43 25.39
N GLN A 350 -43.22 12.73 25.41
CA GLN A 350 -44.14 13.28 26.41
C GLN A 350 -45.38 13.95 25.80
N SER A 351 -46.41 13.13 25.59
CA SER A 351 -47.82 13.50 25.70
C SER A 351 -48.66 12.25 25.99
N PRO A 352 -49.42 12.18 27.10
CA PRO A 352 -50.16 10.99 27.49
C PRO A 352 -51.58 11.02 26.93
N SER A 353 -52.06 9.88 26.42
CA SER A 353 -53.49 9.65 26.23
C SER A 353 -53.88 8.39 27.01
N LYS A 354 -54.66 8.62 28.07
CA LYS A 354 -55.46 7.62 28.78
C LYS A 354 -56.39 6.96 27.77
N GLU A 355 -56.48 5.63 27.80
CA GLU A 355 -57.73 4.84 27.81
C GLU A 355 -57.42 3.38 27.43
N GLN A 356 -57.59 2.49 28.40
CA GLN A 356 -58.28 1.19 28.35
C GLN A 356 -57.64 0.15 29.27
N GLN A 357 -58.24 0.07 30.47
CA GLN A 357 -58.63 -1.19 31.13
C GLN A 357 -59.15 -2.20 30.08
N GLU A 358 -59.01 -3.52 30.17
CA GLU A 358 -59.18 -4.38 31.33
C GLU A 358 -58.96 -5.86 30.90
N GLN A 359 -58.72 -6.74 31.88
CA GLN A 359 -58.92 -8.21 31.87
C GLN A 359 -57.89 -9.04 31.06
N GLN A 360 -57.35 -10.17 31.52
CA GLN A 360 -57.88 -11.17 32.44
C GLN A 360 -56.75 -12.03 33.04
N THR A 361 -56.98 -12.47 34.27
CA THR A 361 -56.20 -13.41 35.10
C THR A 361 -56.32 -14.86 34.62
N ASP A 362 -55.26 -15.67 34.69
CA ASP A 362 -55.15 -16.78 35.65
C ASP A 362 -53.88 -17.66 35.45
N LYS A 363 -53.35 -18.11 36.59
CA LYS A 363 -52.18 -19.00 36.85
C LYS A 363 -52.62 -20.50 36.89
N PRO A 364 -51.77 -21.50 37.25
CA PRO A 364 -50.39 -21.85 36.87
C PRO A 364 -50.20 -23.36 36.57
N ASP A 365 -48.92 -23.76 36.37
CA ASP A 365 -48.27 -25.00 36.88
C ASP A 365 -48.00 -26.19 35.91
N PRO A 366 -47.12 -27.17 36.24
CA PRO A 366 -45.68 -27.12 35.95
C PRO A 366 -45.11 -28.38 35.25
N GLY A 367 -43.88 -28.24 34.75
CA GLY A 367 -42.90 -29.34 34.73
C GLY A 367 -42.82 -30.20 33.46
N ARG A 368 -41.66 -30.17 32.80
CA ARG A 368 -40.80 -31.35 32.58
C ARG A 368 -39.57 -31.03 31.72
N SER A 369 -38.42 -31.36 32.30
CA SER A 369 -37.28 -32.10 31.71
C SER A 369 -36.62 -31.60 30.41
N LYS A 370 -35.34 -31.20 30.56
CA LYS A 370 -34.30 -31.27 29.51
C LYS A 370 -34.08 -32.74 29.08
N PRO A 371 -33.52 -33.00 27.88
CA PRO A 371 -32.06 -33.13 27.78
C PRO A 371 -31.39 -32.57 26.50
N ASP A 372 -30.09 -32.33 26.66
CA ASP A 372 -28.96 -32.48 25.71
C ASP A 372 -28.82 -31.63 24.43
N ARG A 373 -27.96 -30.63 24.59
CA ARG A 373 -26.77 -30.28 23.78
C ARG A 373 -26.61 -31.01 22.43
N GLN A 374 -26.65 -30.23 21.36
CA GLN A 374 -25.56 -30.19 20.37
C GLN A 374 -25.24 -28.72 20.04
N VAL A 375 -24.02 -28.31 20.35
CA VAL A 375 -23.47 -27.00 20.00
C VAL A 375 -22.79 -27.17 18.63
N PRO A 376 -23.20 -26.44 17.59
CA PRO A 376 -22.43 -26.40 16.36
C PRO A 376 -21.19 -25.53 16.57
N VAL A 377 -20.03 -26.10 16.23
CA VAL A 377 -18.73 -25.44 16.16
C VAL A 377 -18.80 -24.28 15.15
N PRO A 378 -18.44 -23.03 15.51
CA PRO A 378 -18.28 -21.98 14.52
C PRO A 378 -17.01 -22.22 13.71
N GLN A 379 -17.17 -22.32 12.40
CA GLN A 379 -16.08 -22.30 11.43
C GLN A 379 -15.27 -21.01 11.59
N VAL A 380 -13.95 -21.15 11.67
CA VAL A 380 -13.00 -20.03 11.63
C VAL A 380 -13.10 -19.41 10.24
N VAL A 381 -13.73 -18.24 10.16
CA VAL A 381 -13.74 -17.38 8.98
C VAL A 381 -12.42 -16.61 8.99
N HIS A 382 -11.50 -16.98 8.10
CA HIS A 382 -10.34 -16.14 7.81
C HIS A 382 -10.81 -14.82 7.18
N PRO A 383 -10.38 -13.64 7.67
CA PRO A 383 -10.63 -12.40 6.97
C PRO A 383 -9.83 -12.40 5.66
N ARG A 384 -10.55 -12.47 4.54
CA ARG A 384 -10.00 -12.18 3.21
C ARG A 384 -9.48 -10.75 3.23
N ARG A 385 -8.17 -10.56 3.07
CA ARG A 385 -7.60 -9.25 2.72
C ARG A 385 -8.23 -8.81 1.39
N ASN A 386 -8.90 -7.66 1.42
CA ASN A 386 -9.23 -6.91 0.22
C ASN A 386 -7.92 -6.58 -0.49
N ILE A 387 -7.68 -7.25 -1.61
CA ILE A 387 -6.65 -6.84 -2.57
C ILE A 387 -7.21 -5.57 -3.22
N THR A 388 -6.76 -4.42 -2.74
CA THR A 388 -6.91 -3.16 -3.46
C THR A 388 -6.14 -3.31 -4.77
N GLN A 389 -6.87 -3.55 -5.86
CA GLN A 389 -6.35 -3.49 -7.21
C GLN A 389 -6.06 -2.02 -7.53
N TYR A 390 -4.79 -1.71 -7.79
CA TYR A 390 -4.37 -0.56 -8.57
C TYR A 390 -3.37 -1.01 -9.63
#